data_AF-A0A8T8S9A7-F1
#
_entry.id   AF-A0A8T8S9A7-F1
#
_cell.length_a   1.000
_cell.length_b   1.000
_cell.length_c   1.000
_cell.angle_alpha   90.00
_cell.angle_beta   90.00
_cell.angle_gamma   90.00
#
_symmetry.space_group_name_H-M   'P 1'
#
loop_
_entity.id
_entity.type
_entity.pdbx_description
1 polymer ?
#
loop_
_entity_poly.entity_id
_entity_poly.type
_entity_poly.pdbx_seq_one_letter_code
_entity_poly.pdbx_strand_id
1 'polypeptide(L)'
;ANLPVDKDTGKPIKHAILRNSQTITFVPERYPFRRVQVVLKLCPNPMAILLNFDLDQVAIGYTGEEVWMLPRASRALVTGFTTFTMDLIHGSFLAPRKASQDRRIFKYGKRGYGLRFLPSYIATLRTVPLDERTTTDRDVPEESLPRDELHVTLREEQARVSWWLAQRNQIFKLHIAKRHVQMVDVDCRTANSGELAERSSLSCWKLFARHVALWELAQMGYFNLSDEEESWVEDAYSDDPLSYQDGPDFRWDENFTLGSLETAVKQANERDVDQLEESLRALEVLPSLWRNYRMPPDEYKALIK
;
A
#
# COMPACT_ATOMS: atom_id res chain seq x y z
N ALA A 1 28.50 -20.43 5.26
CA ALA A 1 27.24 -19.71 5.50
C ALA A 1 27.33 -18.36 4.79
N ASN A 2 26.59 -18.17 3.70
CA ASN A 2 26.66 -16.95 2.87
C ASN A 2 25.84 -15.78 3.45
N LEU A 3 25.72 -15.71 4.78
CA LEU A 3 25.01 -14.62 5.42
C LEU A 3 25.87 -13.36 5.36
N PRO A 4 25.26 -12.19 5.09
CA PRO A 4 26.00 -10.94 5.08
C PRO A 4 26.71 -10.76 6.43
N VAL A 5 28.01 -10.50 6.35
CA VAL A 5 28.83 -10.19 7.52
C VAL A 5 28.67 -8.70 7.79
N ASP A 6 28.42 -8.35 9.04
CA ASP A 6 28.42 -6.96 9.47
C ASP A 6 29.85 -6.39 9.34
N LYS A 7 29.97 -5.29 8.60
CA LYS A 7 31.26 -4.64 8.35
C LYS A 7 31.90 -4.10 9.63
N ASP A 8 31.09 -3.74 10.62
CA ASP A 8 31.57 -3.14 11.87
C ASP A 8 32.02 -4.21 12.87
N THR A 9 31.33 -5.35 12.92
CA THR A 9 31.59 -6.40 13.92
C THR A 9 32.33 -7.62 13.38
N GLY A 10 32.40 -7.80 12.05
CA GLY A 10 33.02 -8.96 11.41
C GLY A 10 32.28 -10.28 11.66
N LYS A 11 31.08 -10.23 12.25
CA LYS A 11 30.27 -11.40 12.59
C LYS A 11 29.07 -11.52 11.63
N PRO A 12 28.54 -12.74 11.42
CA PRO A 12 27.29 -12.92 10.70
C PRO A 12 26.17 -12.15 11.40
N ILE A 13 25.41 -11.37 10.64
CA ILE A 13 24.25 -10.67 11.18
C ILE A 13 23.24 -11.72 11.64
N LYS A 14 22.74 -11.58 12.86
CA LYS A 14 21.65 -12.43 13.37
C LYS A 14 20.35 -12.01 12.68
N HIS A 15 19.55 -13.01 12.30
CA HIS A 15 18.26 -12.77 11.65
C HIS A 15 17.17 -13.55 12.39
N ALA A 16 15.99 -12.95 12.50
CA ALA A 16 14.76 -13.66 12.76
C ALA A 16 14.10 -14.05 11.43
N ILE A 17 13.36 -15.16 11.46
CA ILE A 17 12.54 -15.61 10.34
C ILE A 17 11.09 -15.45 10.75
N LEU A 18 10.39 -14.52 10.11
CA LEU A 18 8.95 -14.36 10.24
C LEU A 18 8.28 -15.11 9.08
N ARG A 19 7.48 -16.12 9.39
CA ARG A 19 6.74 -16.87 8.39
C ARG A 19 5.25 -16.66 8.63
N ASN A 20 4.54 -16.32 7.56
CA ASN A 20 3.09 -16.29 7.53
C ASN A 20 2.57 -17.25 6.44
N SER A 21 1.26 -17.19 6.15
CA SER A 21 0.63 -18.11 5.20
C SER A 21 1.16 -17.96 3.77
N GLN A 22 1.53 -16.73 3.38
CA GLN A 22 1.90 -16.40 2.00
C GLN A 22 3.38 -16.04 1.80
N THR A 23 4.18 -15.84 2.85
CA THR A 23 5.54 -15.28 2.75
C THR A 23 6.48 -15.75 3.87
N ILE A 24 7.78 -15.65 3.59
CA ILE A 24 8.87 -15.84 4.54
C ILE A 24 9.72 -14.58 4.53
N THR A 25 9.78 -13.88 5.65
CA THR A 25 10.54 -12.64 5.81
C THR A 25 11.75 -12.85 6.71
N PHE A 26 12.93 -12.59 6.18
CA PHE A 26 14.18 -12.51 6.92
C PHE A 26 14.34 -11.10 7.48
N VAL A 27 14.25 -10.98 8.80
CA VAL A 27 14.36 -9.71 9.53
C VAL A 27 15.72 -9.68 10.24
N PRO A 28 16.62 -8.75 9.88
CA PRO A 28 17.91 -8.64 10.57
C PRO A 28 17.74 -8.09 11.98
N GLU A 29 18.71 -8.36 12.85
CA GLU A 29 18.65 -7.98 14.27
C GLU A 29 18.58 -6.46 14.51
N ARG A 30 19.05 -5.66 13.56
CA ARG A 30 19.18 -4.21 13.70
C ARG A 30 18.87 -3.47 12.40
N TYR A 31 18.29 -2.28 12.53
CA TYR A 31 18.24 -1.27 11.47
C TYR A 31 19.65 -0.71 11.17
N PRO A 32 20.01 -0.37 9.92
CA PRO A 32 19.19 -0.28 8.71
C PRO A 32 19.32 -1.48 7.76
N PHE A 33 19.75 -2.65 8.24
CA PHE A 33 19.96 -3.80 7.36
C PHE A 33 18.67 -4.20 6.64
N ARG A 34 18.76 -4.48 5.33
CA ARG A 34 17.56 -4.68 4.51
C ARG A 34 16.86 -5.99 4.87
N ARG A 35 15.55 -5.90 5.12
CA ARG A 35 14.66 -7.05 5.23
C ARG A 35 14.47 -7.71 3.86
N VAL A 36 14.48 -9.04 3.81
CA VAL A 36 14.24 -9.80 2.58
C VAL A 36 12.98 -10.63 2.76
N GLN A 37 11.97 -10.38 1.93
CA GLN A 37 10.72 -11.13 1.94
C GLN A 37 10.64 -12.03 0.70
N VAL A 38 10.37 -13.30 0.94
CA VAL A 38 10.16 -14.32 -0.08
C VAL A 38 8.66 -14.58 -0.15
N VAL A 39 8.06 -14.27 -1.29
CA VAL A 39 6.64 -14.53 -1.53
C VAL A 39 6.44 -15.97 -1.97
N LEU A 40 5.61 -16.72 -1.23
CA LEU A 40 5.27 -18.10 -1.48
C LEU A 40 4.10 -18.16 -2.47
N LYS A 41 4.39 -18.03 -3.76
CA LYS A 41 3.38 -18.13 -4.82
C LYS A 41 3.72 -19.26 -5.79
N LEU A 42 2.82 -20.23 -5.92
CA LEU A 42 2.93 -21.26 -6.94
C LEU A 42 2.53 -20.66 -8.30
N CYS A 43 3.47 -20.66 -9.25
CA CYS A 43 3.24 -20.19 -10.61
C CYS A 43 3.54 -21.33 -11.60
N PRO A 44 2.75 -21.47 -12.69
CA PRO A 44 2.93 -22.57 -13.63
C PRO A 44 4.25 -22.48 -14.42
N ASN A 45 4.80 -21.28 -14.56
CA ASN A 45 6.08 -21.04 -15.22
C ASN A 45 6.67 -19.68 -14.77
N PRO A 46 7.97 -19.42 -15.03
CA PRO A 46 8.61 -18.16 -14.63
C PRO A 46 8.04 -16.91 -15.32
N MET A 47 7.53 -17.05 -16.55
CA MET A 47 6.88 -15.93 -17.27
C MET A 47 5.65 -15.43 -16.51
N ALA A 48 4.85 -16.33 -15.93
CA ALA A 48 3.72 -15.96 -15.09
C ALA A 48 4.16 -15.14 -13.85
N ILE A 49 5.37 -15.36 -13.32
CA ILE A 49 5.92 -14.52 -12.24
C ILE A 49 6.19 -13.11 -12.76
N LEU A 50 6.90 -12.99 -13.90
CA LEU A 50 7.29 -11.69 -14.45
C LEU A 50 6.09 -10.85 -14.93
N LEU A 51 5.04 -11.49 -15.44
CA LEU A 51 3.81 -10.83 -15.85
C LEU A 51 2.98 -10.32 -14.66
N ASN A 52 3.21 -10.85 -13.46
CA ASN A 52 2.47 -10.46 -12.26
C ASN A 52 2.94 -9.13 -11.64
N PHE A 53 4.04 -8.55 -12.11
CA PHE A 53 4.51 -7.25 -11.65
C PHE A 53 3.69 -6.11 -12.26
N ASP A 54 3.25 -5.17 -11.43
CA ASP A 54 2.49 -3.99 -11.85
C ASP A 54 3.38 -2.94 -12.53
N LEU A 55 4.51 -2.60 -11.91
CA LEU A 55 5.46 -1.65 -12.46
C LEU A 55 6.41 -2.32 -13.46
N ASP A 56 6.80 -1.59 -14.50
CA ASP A 56 7.60 -2.15 -15.58
C ASP A 56 9.04 -2.42 -15.14
N GLN A 57 9.66 -1.49 -14.41
CA GLN A 57 11.06 -1.59 -14.01
C GLN A 57 11.37 -2.74 -13.03
N VAL A 58 10.35 -3.37 -12.45
CA VAL A 58 10.52 -4.49 -11.51
C VAL A 58 10.22 -5.84 -12.15
N ALA A 59 9.80 -5.88 -13.41
CA ALA A 59 9.49 -7.13 -14.12
C ALA A 59 10.77 -7.81 -14.65
N ILE A 60 11.65 -8.15 -13.70
CA ILE A 60 12.97 -8.72 -13.88
C ILE A 60 13.10 -9.93 -12.94
N GLY A 61 13.69 -11.02 -13.43
CA GLY A 61 13.97 -12.23 -12.67
C GLY A 61 15.44 -12.64 -12.81
N TYR A 62 15.97 -13.31 -11.80
CA TYR A 62 17.32 -13.85 -11.80
C TYR A 62 17.25 -15.34 -11.48
N THR A 63 17.87 -16.18 -12.30
CA THR A 63 17.83 -17.65 -12.14
C THR A 63 19.00 -18.20 -11.32
N GLY A 64 19.98 -17.37 -10.98
CA GLY A 64 21.27 -17.81 -10.43
C GLY A 64 22.41 -17.75 -11.44
N GLU A 65 22.09 -17.77 -12.73
CA GLU A 65 23.05 -17.71 -13.84
C GLU A 65 22.71 -16.57 -14.81
N GLU A 66 21.42 -16.36 -15.09
CA GLU A 66 20.95 -15.40 -16.08
C GLU A 66 19.94 -14.42 -15.48
N VAL A 67 19.86 -13.24 -16.09
CA VAL A 67 18.84 -12.23 -15.81
C VAL A 67 17.81 -12.25 -16.93
N TRP A 68 16.56 -12.51 -16.58
CA TRP A 68 15.42 -12.47 -17.49
C TRP A 68 14.63 -11.19 -17.23
N MET A 69 14.18 -10.52 -18.29
CA MET A 69 13.35 -9.32 -18.14
C MET A 69 12.31 -9.27 -19.26
N LEU A 70 11.13 -8.73 -18.94
CA LEU A 70 10.14 -8.48 -19.98
C LEU A 70 10.58 -7.29 -20.85
N PRO A 71 10.17 -7.22 -22.13
CA PRO A 71 10.47 -6.07 -22.99
C PRO A 71 10.06 -4.72 -22.38
N ARG A 72 8.95 -4.71 -21.61
CA ARG A 72 8.48 -3.53 -20.88
C ARG A 72 9.46 -3.07 -19.78
N ALA A 73 10.12 -4.01 -19.11
CA ALA A 73 11.14 -3.71 -18.11
C ALA A 73 12.38 -3.11 -18.76
N SER A 74 12.87 -3.72 -19.85
CA SER A 74 13.99 -3.18 -20.63
C SER A 74 13.73 -1.74 -21.07
N ARG A 75 12.54 -1.46 -21.65
CA ARG A 75 12.11 -0.10 -21.97
C ARG A 75 12.14 0.82 -20.75
N ALA A 76 11.53 0.42 -19.65
CA ALA A 76 11.43 1.26 -18.45
C ALA A 76 12.80 1.59 -17.86
N LEU A 77 13.75 0.66 -17.87
CA LEU A 77 15.14 0.89 -17.45
C LEU A 77 15.84 1.93 -18.35
N VAL A 78 15.58 1.90 -19.66
CA VAL A 78 16.19 2.83 -20.63
C VAL A 78 15.53 4.21 -20.58
N THR A 79 14.20 4.27 -20.52
CA THR A 79 13.47 5.53 -20.61
C THR A 79 13.23 6.18 -19.26
N GLY A 80 13.32 5.44 -18.16
CA GLY A 80 12.92 5.89 -16.83
C GLY A 80 11.40 6.02 -16.67
N PHE A 81 10.60 5.29 -17.47
CA PHE A 81 9.13 5.41 -17.43
C PHE A 81 8.43 4.05 -17.37
N THR A 82 7.52 3.89 -16.41
CA THR A 82 6.49 2.84 -16.44
C THR A 82 5.30 3.30 -17.28
N THR A 83 4.74 2.41 -18.08
CA THR A 83 3.50 2.68 -18.81
C THR A 83 2.32 2.64 -17.87
N PHE A 84 1.51 3.69 -17.89
CA PHE A 84 0.30 3.75 -17.08
C PHE A 84 -0.81 2.85 -17.65
N THR A 85 -1.50 2.16 -16.76
CA THR A 85 -2.64 1.28 -17.00
C THR A 85 -3.65 1.47 -15.87
N MET A 86 -4.93 1.22 -16.14
CA MET A 86 -5.97 1.30 -15.10
C MET A 86 -5.70 0.35 -13.93
N ASP A 87 -5.08 -0.81 -14.20
CA ASP A 87 -4.69 -1.77 -13.17
C ASP A 87 -3.85 -1.14 -12.05
N LEU A 88 -2.99 -0.15 -12.36
CA LEU A 88 -2.12 0.54 -11.39
C LEU A 88 -2.88 1.33 -10.32
N ILE A 89 -4.14 1.69 -10.58
CA ILE A 89 -4.98 2.48 -9.65
C ILE A 89 -6.26 1.74 -9.24
N HIS A 90 -6.76 0.83 -10.07
CA HIS A 90 -7.99 0.07 -9.83
C HIS A 90 -7.73 -1.32 -9.26
N GLY A 91 -6.49 -1.80 -9.29
CA GLY A 91 -6.19 -3.21 -9.04
C GLY A 91 -6.31 -4.04 -10.31
N SER A 92 -5.60 -5.17 -10.35
CA SER A 92 -5.75 -6.10 -11.47
C SER A 92 -7.13 -6.76 -11.42
N PHE A 93 -7.82 -6.82 -12.55
CA PHE A 93 -9.08 -7.57 -12.68
C PHE A 93 -8.90 -9.09 -12.50
N LEU A 94 -7.68 -9.61 -12.70
CA LEU A 94 -7.37 -11.04 -12.70
C LEU A 94 -6.95 -11.60 -11.33
N ALA A 95 -6.61 -10.72 -10.39
CA ALA A 95 -6.31 -11.10 -9.01
C ALA A 95 -6.72 -9.93 -8.12
N PRO A 96 -7.52 -10.13 -7.06
CA PRO A 96 -8.05 -9.07 -6.20
C PRO A 96 -6.96 -8.44 -5.31
N ARG A 97 -5.82 -8.02 -5.88
CA ARG A 97 -4.77 -7.28 -5.18
C ARG A 97 -5.28 -5.87 -4.90
N LYS A 98 -5.98 -5.74 -3.78
CA LYS A 98 -6.67 -4.54 -3.30
C LYS A 98 -5.91 -3.90 -2.14
N ALA A 99 -4.88 -3.11 -2.42
CA ALA A 99 -4.33 -2.05 -1.56
C ALA A 99 -2.91 -1.69 -2.02
N SER A 100 -2.55 -0.41 -1.88
CA SER A 100 -1.20 0.19 -2.04
C SER A 100 -0.55 0.32 -3.42
N GLN A 101 -1.27 0.14 -4.54
CA GLN A 101 -0.62 0.16 -5.86
C GLN A 101 -0.02 1.52 -6.24
N ASP A 102 -0.67 2.62 -5.91
CA ASP A 102 -0.14 3.96 -6.16
C ASP A 102 1.02 4.31 -5.23
N ARG A 103 1.07 3.78 -4.00
CA ARG A 103 2.25 3.92 -3.11
C ARG A 103 3.51 3.41 -3.78
N ARG A 104 3.43 2.30 -4.50
CA ARG A 104 4.57 1.79 -5.29
C ARG A 104 4.97 2.76 -6.40
N ILE A 105 4.02 3.45 -7.03
CA ILE A 105 4.32 4.50 -8.02
C ILE A 105 5.18 5.58 -7.36
N PHE A 106 4.81 6.10 -6.19
CA PHE A 106 5.58 7.15 -5.50
C PHE A 106 6.95 6.66 -5.00
N LYS A 107 7.03 5.42 -4.50
CA LYS A 107 8.29 4.78 -4.10
C LYS A 107 9.29 4.72 -5.25
N TYR A 108 8.84 4.35 -6.45
CA TYR A 108 9.71 4.32 -7.63
C TYR A 108 9.86 5.71 -8.28
N GLY A 109 8.91 6.62 -8.09
CA GLY A 109 9.04 8.05 -8.39
C GLY A 109 10.23 8.69 -7.68
N LYS A 110 10.38 8.44 -6.37
CA LYS A 110 11.56 8.85 -5.58
C LYS A 110 12.87 8.25 -6.09
N ARG A 111 12.81 7.14 -6.84
CA ARG A 111 13.98 6.49 -7.48
C ARG A 111 14.24 6.97 -8.90
N GLY A 112 13.51 8.00 -9.36
CA GLY A 112 13.70 8.62 -10.68
C GLY A 112 12.85 8.02 -11.82
N TYR A 113 11.85 7.19 -11.51
CA TYR A 113 10.94 6.66 -12.53
C TYR A 113 9.67 7.52 -12.65
N GLY A 114 9.30 7.89 -13.87
CA GLY A 114 8.04 8.56 -14.18
C GLY A 114 6.94 7.59 -14.64
N LEU A 115 5.73 8.14 -14.82
CA LEU A 115 4.63 7.47 -15.52
C LEU A 115 4.50 7.98 -16.94
N ARG A 116 4.22 7.07 -17.87
CA ARG A 116 3.95 7.37 -19.28
C ARG A 116 2.52 6.98 -19.62
N PHE A 117 1.72 7.97 -19.97
CA PHE A 117 0.42 7.78 -20.60
C PHE A 117 0.61 7.57 -22.10
N LEU A 118 0.02 6.52 -22.66
CA LEU A 118 0.12 6.26 -24.10
C LEU A 118 -0.77 7.24 -24.89
N PRO A 119 -0.35 7.72 -26.07
CA PRO A 119 -1.19 8.57 -26.91
C PRO A 119 -2.55 7.94 -27.23
N SER A 120 -2.59 6.61 -27.43
CA SER A 120 -3.83 5.87 -27.64
C SER A 120 -4.77 5.93 -26.43
N TYR A 121 -4.22 5.91 -25.21
CA TYR A 121 -5.01 6.06 -23.99
C TYR A 121 -5.62 7.47 -23.93
N ILE A 122 -4.80 8.51 -24.16
CA ILE A 122 -5.26 9.91 -24.15
C ILE A 122 -6.35 10.15 -25.20
N ALA A 123 -6.21 9.57 -26.40
CA ALA A 123 -7.19 9.71 -27.48
C ALA A 123 -8.57 9.08 -27.15
N THR A 124 -8.63 8.14 -26.20
CA THR A 124 -9.90 7.54 -25.75
C THR A 124 -10.60 8.32 -24.65
N LEU A 125 -9.92 9.30 -24.04
CA LEU A 125 -10.48 10.08 -22.96
C LEU A 125 -11.50 11.09 -23.48
N ARG A 126 -12.51 11.37 -22.66
CA ARG A 126 -13.52 12.38 -22.96
C ARG A 126 -12.87 13.77 -23.00
N THR A 127 -13.18 14.53 -24.04
CA THR A 127 -12.83 15.95 -24.12
C THR A 127 -13.88 16.78 -23.38
N VAL A 128 -13.42 17.68 -22.52
CA VAL A 128 -14.27 18.60 -21.77
C VAL A 128 -14.61 19.82 -22.64
N PRO A 129 -15.89 20.19 -22.80
CA PRO A 129 -16.34 21.33 -23.61
C PRO A 129 -15.73 22.68 -23.17
N LEU A 130 -15.45 23.61 -24.10
CA LEU A 130 -14.74 24.88 -23.81
C LEU A 130 -15.49 25.82 -22.87
N ASP A 131 -16.81 25.75 -22.87
CA ASP A 131 -17.72 26.52 -22.01
C ASP A 131 -17.59 26.16 -20.52
N GLU A 132 -17.06 24.97 -20.21
CA GLU A 132 -16.77 24.56 -18.84
C GLU A 132 -15.41 25.13 -18.39
N ARG A 133 -15.41 25.94 -17.32
CA ARG A 133 -14.19 26.49 -16.75
C ARG A 133 -13.52 25.43 -15.85
N THR A 134 -12.30 25.03 -16.20
CA THR A 134 -11.52 23.97 -15.52
C THR A 134 -10.33 24.51 -14.72
N THR A 135 -9.99 25.79 -14.87
CA THR A 135 -8.92 26.43 -14.08
C THR A 135 -9.45 27.45 -13.07
N THR A 136 -8.84 27.45 -11.88
CA THR A 136 -9.03 28.50 -10.86
C THR A 136 -8.13 29.70 -11.09
N ASP A 137 -7.11 29.58 -11.94
CA ASP A 137 -6.19 30.67 -12.23
C ASP A 137 -6.85 31.71 -13.15
N ARG A 138 -6.54 32.99 -12.95
CA ARG A 138 -7.05 34.08 -13.79
C ARG A 138 -6.16 34.37 -14.99
N ASP A 139 -4.88 34.00 -14.90
CA ASP A 139 -3.86 34.40 -15.88
C ASP A 139 -3.58 33.33 -16.94
N VAL A 140 -4.26 32.18 -16.87
CA VAL A 140 -4.10 31.06 -17.81
C VAL A 140 -5.32 30.97 -18.74
N PRO A 141 -5.19 31.22 -20.06
CA PRO A 141 -6.29 31.10 -21.00
C PRO A 141 -6.76 29.65 -21.14
N GLU A 142 -8.07 29.42 -20.97
CA GLU A 142 -8.67 28.07 -20.98
C GLU A 142 -8.49 27.33 -22.32
N GLU A 143 -8.41 28.07 -23.42
CA GLU A 143 -8.21 27.57 -24.79
C GLU A 143 -6.82 26.97 -25.01
N SER A 144 -5.84 27.36 -24.20
CA SER A 144 -4.45 26.92 -24.33
C SER A 144 -4.15 25.59 -23.63
N LEU A 145 -5.10 25.09 -22.82
CA LEU A 145 -4.90 23.94 -21.95
C LEU A 145 -5.40 22.64 -22.60
N PRO A 146 -4.72 21.49 -22.37
CA PRO A 146 -5.28 20.19 -22.69
C PRO A 146 -6.61 19.98 -21.95
N ARG A 147 -7.64 19.53 -22.68
CA ARG A 147 -9.02 19.40 -22.20
C ARG A 147 -9.49 17.97 -22.08
N ASP A 148 -8.60 16.99 -22.16
CA ASP A 148 -8.97 15.62 -21.83
C ASP A 148 -9.19 15.45 -20.31
N GLU A 149 -10.05 14.49 -19.95
CA GLU A 149 -10.47 14.20 -18.57
C GLU A 149 -9.28 14.01 -17.61
N LEU A 150 -8.17 13.46 -18.09
CA LEU A 150 -6.96 13.24 -17.30
C LEU A 150 -6.33 14.55 -16.87
N HIS A 151 -6.03 15.45 -17.82
CA HIS A 151 -5.42 16.75 -17.51
C HIS A 151 -6.36 17.64 -16.69
N VAL A 152 -7.66 17.64 -17.01
CA VAL A 152 -8.64 18.42 -16.25
C VAL A 152 -8.70 17.94 -14.80
N THR A 153 -8.79 16.63 -14.57
CA THR A 153 -8.82 16.08 -13.22
C THR A 153 -7.54 16.39 -12.44
N LEU A 154 -6.37 16.25 -13.08
CA LEU A 154 -5.09 16.59 -12.42
C LEU A 154 -5.06 18.05 -11.95
N ARG A 155 -5.46 19.00 -12.81
CA ARG A 155 -5.50 20.42 -12.46
C ARG A 155 -6.47 20.72 -11.32
N GLU A 156 -7.68 20.16 -11.38
CA GLU A 156 -8.68 20.36 -10.35
C GLU A 156 -8.22 19.81 -8.99
N GLU A 157 -7.65 18.62 -8.97
CA GLU A 157 -7.17 18.00 -7.74
C GLU A 157 -5.91 18.71 -7.20
N GLN A 158 -5.02 19.23 -8.06
CA GLN A 158 -3.92 20.11 -7.66
C GLN A 158 -4.42 21.38 -6.94
N ALA A 159 -5.46 22.03 -7.49
CA ALA A 159 -6.07 23.20 -6.86
C ALA A 159 -6.72 22.85 -5.52
N ARG A 160 -7.44 21.72 -5.44
CA ARG A 160 -8.08 21.25 -4.20
C ARG A 160 -7.08 20.93 -3.11
N VAL A 161 -6.01 20.19 -3.43
CA VAL A 161 -4.95 19.86 -2.46
C VAL A 161 -4.23 21.13 -2.00
N SER A 162 -3.94 22.06 -2.91
CA SER A 162 -3.34 23.35 -2.55
C SER A 162 -4.23 24.15 -1.58
N TRP A 163 -5.54 24.21 -1.83
CA TRP A 163 -6.49 24.88 -0.95
C TRP A 163 -6.62 24.17 0.40
N TRP A 164 -6.71 22.84 0.40
CA TRP A 164 -6.74 22.03 1.62
C TRP A 164 -5.47 22.24 2.48
N LEU A 165 -4.29 22.32 1.86
CA LEU A 165 -3.06 22.68 2.55
C LEU A 165 -3.12 24.10 3.10
N ALA A 166 -3.58 25.08 2.33
CA ALA A 166 -3.70 26.47 2.77
C ALA A 166 -4.62 26.63 4.00
N GLN A 167 -5.64 25.79 4.16
CA GLN A 167 -6.46 25.77 5.38
C GLN A 167 -5.68 25.32 6.63
N ARG A 168 -4.64 24.50 6.45
CA ARG A 168 -3.76 24.01 7.51
C ARG A 168 -2.64 25.03 7.85
N ASN A 169 -3.00 26.30 7.95
CA ASN A 169 -2.09 27.43 8.23
C ASN A 169 -1.14 27.21 9.41
N GLN A 170 -1.55 26.45 10.42
CA GLN A 170 -0.72 26.16 11.59
C GLN A 170 0.52 25.33 11.25
N ILE A 171 0.44 24.44 10.25
CA ILE A 171 1.58 23.62 9.81
C ILE A 171 2.65 24.53 9.21
N PHE A 172 2.27 25.54 8.44
CA PHE A 172 3.20 26.47 7.81
C PHE A 172 3.88 27.44 8.78
N LYS A 173 3.38 27.57 10.02
CA LYS A 173 4.08 28.29 11.10
C LYS A 173 5.24 27.48 11.69
N LEU A 174 5.26 26.17 11.49
CA LEU A 174 6.33 25.30 11.96
C LEU A 174 7.54 25.40 11.02
N HIS A 175 8.73 25.10 11.56
CA HIS A 175 9.93 24.89 10.75
C HIS A 175 9.71 23.74 9.76
N ILE A 176 10.29 23.80 8.55
CA ILE A 176 10.08 22.81 7.48
C ILE A 176 10.30 21.37 7.96
N ALA A 177 11.33 21.15 8.79
CA ALA A 177 11.64 19.85 9.41
C ALA A 177 10.53 19.27 10.31
N LYS A 178 9.51 20.07 10.67
CA LYS A 178 8.37 19.66 11.49
C LYS A 178 7.05 19.67 10.70
N ARG A 179 7.08 20.04 9.41
CA ARG A 179 5.91 20.03 8.53
C ARG A 179 5.76 18.64 7.93
N HIS A 180 5.07 17.76 8.61
CA HIS A 180 4.81 16.41 8.12
C HIS A 180 3.38 16.29 7.63
N VAL A 181 3.20 15.70 6.45
CA VAL A 181 1.91 15.35 5.87
C VAL A 181 2.04 13.96 5.27
N GLN A 182 1.01 13.13 5.42
CA GLN A 182 0.97 11.77 4.88
C GLN A 182 0.01 11.68 3.68
N MET A 183 0.20 10.68 2.81
CA MET A 183 -0.76 10.41 1.73
C MET A 183 -2.16 10.09 2.31
N VAL A 184 -2.22 9.34 3.40
CA VAL A 184 -3.49 9.01 4.09
C VAL A 184 -4.24 10.23 4.65
N ASP A 185 -3.58 11.40 4.79
CA ASP A 185 -4.27 12.62 5.22
C ASP A 185 -5.30 13.13 4.19
N VAL A 186 -5.13 12.76 2.91
CA VAL A 186 -6.06 13.09 1.83
C VAL A 186 -7.00 11.94 1.47
N ASP A 187 -6.81 10.77 2.09
CA ASP A 187 -7.74 9.65 2.04
C ASP A 187 -9.00 9.95 2.88
N CYS A 188 -10.15 9.46 2.44
CA CYS A 188 -11.37 9.53 3.24
C CYS A 188 -11.38 8.41 4.27
N ARG A 189 -11.28 8.76 5.57
CA ARG A 189 -11.22 7.84 6.74
C ARG A 189 -12.38 6.85 6.92
N THR A 190 -13.33 6.77 6.00
CA THR A 190 -14.49 5.86 6.06
C THR A 190 -14.29 4.57 5.25
N ALA A 191 -13.19 4.40 4.51
CA ALA A 191 -13.02 3.32 3.56
C ALA A 191 -12.20 2.13 4.11
N ASN A 192 -12.64 1.57 5.25
CA ASN A 192 -12.13 0.29 5.77
C ASN A 192 -12.90 -0.91 5.20
N SER A 193 -13.60 -0.77 4.06
CA SER A 193 -14.31 -1.88 3.42
C SER A 193 -13.71 -2.24 2.08
N GLY A 194 -13.57 -3.54 1.85
CA GLY A 194 -12.95 -4.14 0.68
C GLY A 194 -13.73 -3.98 -0.62
N GLU A 195 -14.88 -3.32 -0.63
CA GLU A 195 -15.69 -3.15 -1.84
C GLU A 195 -15.35 -1.85 -2.58
N LEU A 196 -15.05 -1.97 -3.88
CA LEU A 196 -14.83 -0.83 -4.80
C LEU A 196 -16.02 0.15 -4.82
N ALA A 197 -17.20 -0.30 -4.39
CA ALA A 197 -18.42 0.49 -4.31
C ALA A 197 -18.48 1.44 -3.10
N GLU A 198 -17.67 1.22 -2.06
CA GLU A 198 -17.73 1.98 -0.80
C GLU A 198 -16.48 2.82 -0.52
N ARG A 199 -15.44 2.73 -1.38
CA ARG A 199 -14.46 3.81 -1.47
C ARG A 199 -15.24 5.09 -1.77
N SER A 200 -15.01 6.12 -0.95
CA SER A 200 -15.55 7.48 -1.00
C SER A 200 -16.01 7.95 -2.39
N SER A 201 -16.91 8.94 -2.45
CA SER A 201 -17.51 9.57 -3.65
C SER A 201 -16.54 10.12 -4.74
N LEU A 202 -15.26 9.77 -4.66
CA LEU A 202 -14.16 10.07 -5.55
C LEU A 202 -13.73 8.78 -6.28
N SER A 203 -13.71 8.83 -7.61
CA SER A 203 -13.12 7.75 -8.41
C SER A 203 -11.64 7.52 -8.04
N CYS A 204 -11.14 6.28 -8.18
CA CYS A 204 -9.74 5.94 -7.87
C CYS A 204 -8.73 6.84 -8.61
N TRP A 205 -9.09 7.32 -9.81
CA TRP A 205 -8.31 8.31 -10.56
C TRP A 205 -8.19 9.67 -9.85
N LYS A 206 -9.28 10.18 -9.28
CA LYS A 206 -9.26 11.45 -8.52
C LYS A 206 -8.38 11.33 -7.27
N LEU A 207 -8.44 10.20 -6.58
CA LEU A 207 -7.56 9.96 -5.44
C LEU A 207 -6.09 9.91 -5.86
N PHE A 208 -5.78 9.17 -6.92
CA PHE A 208 -4.43 9.14 -7.48
C PHE A 208 -3.94 10.55 -7.87
N ALA A 209 -4.78 11.36 -8.52
CA ALA A 209 -4.45 12.74 -8.87
C ALA A 209 -4.16 13.62 -7.64
N ARG A 210 -4.86 13.42 -6.51
CA ARG A 210 -4.55 14.10 -5.24
C ARG A 210 -3.20 13.66 -4.68
N HIS A 211 -2.90 12.37 -4.71
CA HIS A 211 -1.60 11.87 -4.27
C HIS A 211 -0.46 12.45 -5.12
N VAL A 212 -0.66 12.56 -6.45
CA VAL A 212 0.29 13.24 -7.34
C VAL A 212 0.46 14.69 -6.94
N ALA A 213 -0.62 15.44 -6.77
CA ALA A 213 -0.56 16.84 -6.34
C ALA A 213 0.16 17.02 -4.99
N LEU A 214 -0.13 16.15 -4.01
CA LEU A 214 0.50 16.18 -2.71
C LEU A 214 2.01 15.88 -2.83
N TRP A 215 2.38 14.89 -3.63
CA TRP A 215 3.78 14.57 -3.90
C TRP A 215 4.53 15.73 -4.58
N GLU A 216 3.93 16.37 -5.58
CA GLU A 216 4.51 17.53 -6.28
C GLU A 216 4.77 18.69 -5.31
N LEU A 217 3.79 19.03 -4.46
CA LEU A 217 3.95 20.10 -3.46
C LEU A 217 5.03 19.75 -2.43
N ALA A 218 5.17 18.48 -2.07
CA ALA A 218 6.28 18.04 -1.24
C ALA A 218 7.63 18.21 -1.95
N GLN A 219 7.72 17.88 -3.25
CA GLN A 219 8.95 18.10 -4.04
C GLN A 219 9.30 19.59 -4.18
N MET A 220 8.30 20.47 -4.21
CA MET A 220 8.50 21.92 -4.18
C MET A 220 8.96 22.46 -2.81
N GLY A 221 9.01 21.62 -1.78
CA GLY A 221 9.53 21.98 -0.45
C GLY A 221 8.51 22.67 0.46
N TYR A 222 7.21 22.53 0.21
CA TYR A 222 6.19 23.09 1.09
C TYR A 222 6.12 22.37 2.45
N PHE A 223 6.31 21.05 2.44
CA PHE A 223 6.31 20.16 3.59
C PHE A 223 7.12 18.89 3.30
N ASN A 224 7.43 18.13 4.34
CA ASN A 224 7.98 16.79 4.21
C ASN A 224 6.81 15.81 4.09
N LEU A 225 6.72 15.14 2.94
CA LEU A 225 5.82 14.01 2.81
C LEU A 225 6.39 12.85 3.63
N SER A 226 5.80 12.59 4.80
CA SER A 226 6.29 11.56 5.70
C SER A 226 5.92 10.18 5.17
N ASP A 227 6.94 9.36 4.95
CA ASP A 227 6.80 7.93 4.73
C ASP A 227 6.71 7.18 6.08
N GLU A 228 6.14 7.76 7.14
CA GLU A 228 6.18 7.14 8.47
C GLU A 228 5.48 5.77 8.51
N GLU A 229 4.59 5.48 7.56
CA GLU A 229 4.07 4.13 7.32
C GLU A 229 5.08 3.17 6.67
N GLU A 230 6.13 3.62 5.98
CA GLU A 230 7.27 2.75 5.58
C GLU A 230 8.11 2.30 6.80
N SER A 231 8.02 3.03 7.92
CA SER A 231 8.62 2.60 9.20
C SER A 231 7.78 1.53 9.87
N TRP A 232 6.48 1.45 9.61
CA TRP A 232 5.67 0.30 9.99
C TRP A 232 5.78 -0.76 8.91
N VAL A 233 5.59 -2.03 9.28
CA VAL A 233 5.66 -3.13 8.31
C VAL A 233 4.36 -3.33 7.53
N GLU A 234 3.36 -2.45 7.70
CA GLU A 234 2.06 -2.59 7.04
C GLU A 234 2.01 -2.03 5.62
N ASP A 235 1.58 -2.88 4.68
CA ASP A 235 0.27 -2.73 4.06
C ASP A 235 -0.51 -4.04 4.31
N ALA A 236 -1.21 -4.16 5.43
CA ALA A 236 -2.23 -5.20 5.58
C ALA A 236 -3.29 -4.98 4.50
N TYR A 237 -3.49 -5.97 3.63
CA TYR A 237 -4.68 -6.00 2.77
C TYR A 237 -5.84 -6.48 3.64
N SER A 238 -6.43 -5.59 4.43
CA SER A 238 -7.45 -5.92 5.45
C SER A 238 -8.63 -6.73 4.90
N ASP A 239 -8.88 -6.67 3.59
CA ASP A 239 -10.01 -7.32 2.93
C ASP A 239 -9.60 -8.27 1.78
N ASP A 240 -8.32 -8.61 1.63
CA ASP A 240 -7.87 -9.61 0.66
C ASP A 240 -7.45 -10.90 1.39
N PRO A 241 -8.20 -12.02 1.25
CA PRO A 241 -7.77 -13.33 1.77
C PRO A 241 -6.45 -13.83 1.12
N LEU A 242 -5.91 -13.11 0.13
CA LEU A 242 -4.63 -13.37 -0.53
C LEU A 242 -3.54 -12.33 -0.17
N SER A 243 -3.71 -11.58 0.91
CA SER A 243 -2.72 -10.60 1.38
C SER A 243 -1.35 -11.25 1.62
N TYR A 244 -0.28 -10.61 1.17
CA TYR A 244 1.09 -11.10 1.42
C TYR A 244 1.58 -10.77 2.85
N GLN A 245 0.84 -9.94 3.59
CA GLN A 245 1.23 -9.40 4.89
C GLN A 245 0.06 -9.47 5.87
N ASP A 246 -0.25 -10.69 6.31
CA ASP A 246 -1.01 -11.08 7.52
C ASP A 246 -0.06 -11.20 8.75
N GLY A 247 1.00 -10.39 8.80
CA GLY A 247 2.03 -10.45 9.84
C GLY A 247 1.79 -9.45 10.97
N PRO A 248 2.53 -9.54 12.10
CA PRO A 248 2.41 -8.61 13.21
C PRO A 248 2.88 -7.19 12.84
N ASP A 249 2.25 -6.20 13.45
CA ASP A 249 2.68 -4.81 13.35
C ASP A 249 3.92 -4.54 14.20
N PHE A 250 4.97 -4.05 13.55
CA PHE A 250 6.15 -3.57 14.25
C PHE A 250 6.81 -2.41 13.51
N ARG A 251 7.58 -1.62 14.26
CA ARG A 251 8.39 -0.53 13.71
C ARG A 251 9.76 -1.02 13.28
N TRP A 252 10.17 -0.68 12.07
CA TRP A 252 11.50 -0.89 11.51
C TRP A 252 12.30 0.43 11.52
N ASP A 253 12.78 0.82 12.70
CA ASP A 253 13.53 2.05 12.92
C ASP A 253 14.82 1.79 13.74
N GLU A 254 15.55 2.85 14.11
CA GLU A 254 16.79 2.76 14.89
C GLU A 254 16.62 2.07 16.26
N ASN A 255 15.39 2.02 16.79
CA ASN A 255 15.07 1.39 18.07
C ASN A 255 14.61 -0.06 17.91
N PHE A 256 14.57 -0.60 16.68
CA PHE A 256 14.15 -1.97 16.42
C PHE A 256 15.05 -2.99 17.13
N THR A 257 14.43 -3.99 17.74
CA THR A 257 15.12 -5.17 18.29
C THR A 257 14.37 -6.46 17.95
N LEU A 258 15.08 -7.60 17.97
CA LEU A 258 14.42 -8.91 17.84
C LEU A 258 13.44 -9.20 18.98
N GLY A 259 13.67 -8.66 20.19
CA GLY A 259 12.76 -8.84 21.32
C GLY A 259 11.43 -8.09 21.13
N SER A 260 11.47 -6.88 20.55
CA SER A 260 10.24 -6.16 20.20
C SER A 260 9.45 -6.89 19.11
N LEU A 261 10.13 -7.48 18.12
CA LEU A 261 9.49 -8.34 17.12
C LEU A 261 8.84 -9.58 17.74
N GLU A 262 9.55 -10.28 18.62
CA GLU A 262 8.99 -11.46 19.30
C GLU A 262 7.74 -11.12 20.11
N THR A 263 7.75 -9.96 20.77
CA THR A 263 6.58 -9.46 21.52
C THR A 263 5.41 -9.18 20.60
N ALA A 264 5.66 -8.51 19.46
CA ALA A 264 4.64 -8.22 18.47
C ALA A 264 4.03 -9.50 17.85
N VAL A 265 4.87 -10.51 17.56
CA VAL A 265 4.42 -11.82 17.06
C VAL A 265 3.50 -12.52 18.09
N LYS A 266 3.88 -12.52 19.38
CA LYS A 266 3.05 -13.12 20.43
C LYS A 266 1.69 -12.45 20.53
N GLN A 267 1.67 -11.12 20.54
CA GLN A 267 0.43 -10.35 20.58
C GLN A 267 -0.45 -10.58 19.35
N ALA A 268 0.13 -10.69 18.15
CA ALA A 268 -0.63 -10.99 16.94
C ALA A 268 -1.25 -12.40 17.00
N ASN A 269 -0.47 -13.41 17.39
CA ASN A 269 -0.98 -14.77 17.53
C ASN A 269 -2.11 -14.87 18.58
N GLU A 270 -2.00 -14.15 19.70
CA GLU A 270 -3.06 -14.08 20.71
C GLU A 270 -4.34 -13.50 20.13
N ARG A 271 -4.24 -12.39 19.37
CA ARG A 271 -5.39 -11.78 18.68
C ARG A 271 -6.03 -12.71 17.65
N ASP A 272 -5.22 -13.42 16.86
CA ASP A 272 -5.72 -14.35 15.84
C ASP A 272 -6.48 -15.52 16.48
N VAL A 273 -6.00 -16.01 17.63
CA VAL A 273 -6.68 -17.06 18.41
C VAL A 273 -8.01 -16.53 18.94
N ASP A 274 -8.03 -15.34 19.54
CA ASP A 274 -9.26 -14.72 20.05
C ASP A 274 -10.28 -14.51 18.92
N GLN A 275 -9.84 -14.00 17.76
CA GLN A 275 -10.70 -13.77 16.59
C GLN A 275 -11.23 -15.09 15.99
N LEU A 276 -10.42 -16.13 15.96
CA LEU A 276 -10.84 -17.46 15.53
C LEU A 276 -11.89 -18.03 16.48
N GLU A 277 -11.68 -17.91 17.79
CA GLU A 277 -12.67 -18.34 18.78
C GLU A 277 -14.00 -17.60 18.64
N GLU A 278 -13.96 -16.27 18.46
CA GLU A 278 -15.15 -15.45 18.22
C GLU A 278 -15.89 -15.89 16.95
N SER A 279 -15.14 -16.11 15.86
CA SER A 279 -15.69 -16.57 14.58
C SER A 279 -16.34 -17.96 14.69
N LEU A 280 -15.67 -18.90 15.36
CA LEU A 280 -16.19 -20.25 15.59
C LEU A 280 -17.42 -20.25 16.52
N ARG A 281 -17.50 -19.32 17.49
CA ARG A 281 -18.70 -19.12 18.32
C ARG A 281 -19.85 -18.52 17.50
N ALA A 282 -19.57 -17.55 16.63
CA ALA A 282 -20.57 -16.97 15.75
C ALA A 282 -21.15 -17.99 14.75
N LEU A 283 -20.34 -18.95 14.33
CA LEU A 283 -20.75 -20.09 13.50
C LEU A 283 -21.36 -21.26 14.29
N GLU A 284 -21.57 -21.10 15.61
CA GLU A 284 -22.11 -22.11 16.52
C GLU A 284 -21.29 -23.42 16.59
N VAL A 285 -20.04 -23.40 16.12
CA VAL A 285 -19.11 -24.55 16.20
C VAL A 285 -18.58 -24.69 17.63
N LEU A 286 -18.24 -23.56 18.26
CA LEU A 286 -17.91 -23.51 19.68
C LEU A 286 -19.13 -23.05 20.49
N PRO A 287 -19.35 -23.61 21.70
CA PRO A 287 -20.42 -23.15 22.55
C PRO A 287 -20.21 -21.67 22.91
N SER A 288 -21.28 -20.88 22.79
CA SER A 288 -21.29 -19.50 23.25
C SER A 288 -20.90 -19.45 24.73
N LEU A 289 -19.96 -18.56 25.10
CA LEU A 289 -19.65 -18.27 26.51
C LEU A 289 -20.91 -17.89 27.31
N TRP A 290 -21.92 -17.35 26.62
CA TRP A 290 -23.22 -16.98 27.14
C TRP A 290 -24.28 -18.06 26.89
N ARG A 291 -24.04 -19.31 27.32
CA ARG A 291 -25.18 -20.21 27.54
C ARG A 291 -25.97 -19.70 28.74
N ASN A 292 -26.96 -18.85 28.48
CA ASN A 292 -28.16 -18.70 29.30
C ASN A 292 -29.00 -20.00 29.29
N TYR A 293 -28.37 -21.15 29.52
CA TYR A 293 -29.11 -22.38 29.80
C TYR A 293 -29.51 -22.32 31.28
N ARG A 294 -30.59 -21.60 31.58
CA ARG A 294 -31.38 -21.93 32.79
C ARG A 294 -31.97 -23.31 32.52
N MET A 295 -31.27 -24.34 32.94
CA MET A 295 -31.82 -25.68 32.98
C MET A 295 -33.17 -25.62 33.72
N PRO A 296 -34.27 -26.08 33.10
CA PRO A 296 -35.57 -26.09 33.76
C PRO A 296 -35.45 -26.79 35.11
N PRO A 297 -36.12 -26.31 36.18
CA PRO A 297 -35.99 -26.89 37.52
C PRO A 297 -36.24 -28.40 37.59
N ASP A 298 -37.02 -28.92 36.63
CA ASP A 298 -37.42 -30.32 36.57
C ASP A 298 -36.30 -31.24 36.07
N GLU A 299 -35.44 -30.77 35.16
CA GLU A 299 -34.24 -31.51 34.70
C GLU A 299 -33.18 -31.58 35.80
N TYR A 300 -32.99 -30.51 36.58
CA TYR A 300 -32.07 -30.49 37.72
C TYR A 300 -32.48 -31.49 38.82
N LYS A 301 -33.79 -31.60 39.10
CA LYS A 301 -34.31 -32.54 40.08
C LYS A 301 -34.18 -34.01 39.65
N ALA A 302 -34.15 -34.29 38.35
CA ALA A 302 -33.96 -35.64 37.82
C ALA A 302 -32.50 -36.13 37.94
N LEU A 303 -31.53 -35.20 37.91
CA LEU A 303 -30.09 -35.50 38.02
C LEU A 303 -29.59 -35.75 39.45
N ILE A 304 -30.38 -35.37 40.46
CA ILE A 304 -30.01 -35.48 41.89
C ILE A 304 -30.65 -36.72 42.57
N LYS A 305 -31.31 -37.58 41.79
CA LYS A 305 -31.79 -38.90 42.23
C LYS A 305 -30.92 -40.01 41.68
#